data_AF-A0A2A8URY8-F1
#
_entry.id   AF-A0A2A8URY8-F1
#
_cell.length_a   1.000
_cell.length_b   1.000
_cell.length_c   1.000
_cell.angle_alpha   90.00
_cell.angle_beta   90.00
_cell.angle_gamma   90.00
#
_symmetry.space_group_name_H-M   'P 1'
#
loop_
_entity.id
_entity.type
_entity.pdbx_description
1 polymer ?
#
loop_
_entity_poly.entity_id
_entity_poly.type
_entity_poly.pdbx_seq_one_letter_code
_entity_poly.pdbx_strand_id
1 'polypeptide(L)'
;MNLLWGIGGVIGVLAIAFLLSSNRKAINWRTILIALALQMSFSFIVLRWDAGKAVLKYAADGVQGLINFSYEGIRFVAGDLVNAKGPWGFIFVIQALLPIVFISSLVAILYHFGIMQKFVSIIGGALSKLLGTSKAESLNSVTTVFLGQTEAPILIKPYLARLTNSEFFTIMVSGMTAVAGSVLVGYAAMGIPLEHLLAAAIMAAPSSLLIAKIIMPETEQVDNNVELSTEREDANVIDAAARGASEGMQLVINVAAMLMAFIALIALLNGLLGWVGSWFDIKLSLDLIFGYLLSPFAILIGVSPNEAIQAASFIGQKLAINEFVAYANLGPHMAEFSAKTNLILTFAICGFANFSSIAIQLGVTGTLAPTRRKQIAQLGIKAVIAGTLANFLNAAVAGMMFL
;
A
#
# COMPACT_ATOMS: atom_id res chain seq x y z
N MET A 1 3.05 28.30 -4.93
CA MET A 1 3.39 27.40 -6.06
C MET A 1 3.06 25.94 -5.75
N ASN A 2 3.41 25.40 -4.57
CA ASN A 2 3.09 24.01 -4.17
C ASN A 2 1.59 23.67 -4.23
N LEU A 3 0.71 24.58 -3.79
CA LEU A 3 -0.74 24.37 -3.83
C LEU A 3 -1.28 24.18 -5.26
N LEU A 4 -0.90 25.08 -6.18
CA LEU A 4 -1.31 25.01 -7.60
C LEU A 4 -0.80 23.73 -8.27
N TRP A 5 0.43 23.33 -7.94
CA TRP A 5 1.02 22.11 -8.46
C TRP A 5 0.31 20.87 -7.90
N GLY A 6 0.03 20.82 -6.61
CA GLY A 6 -0.75 19.74 -5.99
C GLY A 6 -2.14 19.59 -6.61
N ILE A 7 -2.85 20.70 -6.84
CA ILE A 7 -4.14 20.70 -7.56
C ILE A 7 -3.97 20.16 -8.99
N GLY A 8 -2.94 20.61 -9.71
CA GLY A 8 -2.62 20.10 -11.05
C GLY A 8 -2.34 18.60 -11.06
N GLY A 9 -1.62 18.10 -10.05
CA GLY A 9 -1.34 16.68 -9.87
C GLY A 9 -2.59 15.85 -9.61
N VAL A 10 -3.45 16.31 -8.69
CA VAL A 10 -4.77 15.69 -8.43
C VAL A 10 -5.58 15.64 -9.72
N ILE A 11 -5.73 16.77 -10.42
CA ILE A 11 -6.49 16.82 -11.68
C ILE A 11 -5.90 15.89 -12.73
N GLY A 12 -4.58 15.87 -12.90
CA GLY A 12 -3.93 15.02 -13.91
C GLY A 12 -4.08 13.53 -13.59
N VAL A 13 -3.94 13.12 -12.32
CA VAL A 13 -4.20 11.73 -11.91
C VAL A 13 -5.65 11.33 -12.17
N LEU A 14 -6.61 12.20 -11.82
CA LEU A 14 -8.03 11.96 -12.08
C LEU A 14 -8.34 11.95 -13.59
N ALA A 15 -7.66 12.77 -14.39
CA ALA A 15 -7.78 12.79 -15.84
C ALA A 15 -7.29 11.47 -16.45
N ILE A 16 -6.15 10.93 -16.00
CA ILE A 16 -5.66 9.62 -16.43
C ILE A 16 -6.67 8.53 -16.07
N ALA A 17 -7.18 8.52 -14.83
CA ALA A 17 -8.21 7.57 -14.42
C ALA A 17 -9.48 7.67 -15.28
N PHE A 18 -9.93 8.89 -15.59
CA PHE A 18 -11.09 9.15 -16.45
C PHE A 18 -10.89 8.67 -17.89
N LEU A 19 -9.68 8.83 -18.44
CA LEU A 19 -9.34 8.33 -19.77
C LEU A 19 -9.41 6.80 -19.83
N LEU A 20 -9.02 6.12 -18.76
CA LEU A 20 -9.05 4.65 -18.61
C LEU A 20 -10.41 4.07 -18.18
N SER A 21 -11.43 4.92 -17.99
CA SER A 21 -12.77 4.52 -17.57
C SER A 21 -13.46 3.62 -18.60
N SER A 22 -14.07 2.52 -18.14
CA SER A 22 -14.90 1.65 -18.98
C SER A 22 -16.21 2.30 -19.43
N ASN A 23 -16.76 3.23 -18.64
CA ASN A 23 -17.99 3.94 -18.97
C ASN A 23 -18.06 5.31 -18.29
N ARG A 24 -17.54 6.35 -18.97
CA ARG A 24 -17.47 7.72 -18.46
C ARG A 24 -18.83 8.33 -18.06
N LYS A 25 -19.93 7.83 -18.63
CA LYS A 25 -21.29 8.31 -18.33
C LYS A 25 -21.87 7.72 -17.05
N ALA A 26 -21.34 6.57 -16.60
CA ALA A 26 -21.79 5.89 -15.39
C ALA A 26 -21.02 6.31 -14.13
N ILE A 27 -20.06 7.25 -14.24
CA ILE A 27 -19.28 7.73 -13.09
C ILE A 27 -20.21 8.43 -12.09
N ASN A 28 -20.27 7.90 -10.87
CA ASN A 28 -21.02 8.52 -9.79
C ASN A 28 -20.20 9.64 -9.13
N TRP A 29 -20.47 10.88 -9.53
CA TRP A 29 -19.75 12.06 -9.03
C TRP A 29 -19.88 12.28 -7.53
N ARG A 30 -20.96 11.81 -6.88
CA ARG A 30 -21.08 11.87 -5.41
C ARG A 30 -19.97 11.04 -4.77
N THR A 31 -19.77 9.81 -5.23
CA THR A 31 -18.70 8.93 -4.73
C THR A 31 -17.33 9.57 -4.89
N ILE A 32 -17.05 10.12 -6.08
CA ILE A 32 -15.73 10.69 -6.39
C ILE A 32 -15.45 11.95 -5.55
N LEU A 33 -16.39 12.89 -5.50
CA LEU A 33 -16.21 14.15 -4.80
C LEU A 33 -16.12 13.94 -3.28
N ILE A 34 -16.93 13.06 -2.70
CA ILE A 34 -16.87 12.77 -1.26
C ILE A 34 -15.58 12.02 -0.92
N ALA A 35 -15.15 11.04 -1.72
CA ALA A 35 -13.89 10.34 -1.47
C ALA A 35 -12.69 11.30 -1.53
N LEU A 36 -12.68 12.21 -2.52
CA LEU A 36 -11.65 13.23 -2.63
C LEU A 36 -11.69 14.19 -1.44
N ALA A 37 -12.88 14.63 -1.03
CA ALA A 37 -13.05 15.51 0.13
C ALA A 37 -12.58 14.85 1.43
N LEU A 38 -12.90 13.57 1.65
CA LEU A 38 -12.43 12.79 2.81
C LEU A 38 -10.90 12.71 2.83
N GLN A 39 -10.30 12.38 1.68
CA GLN A 39 -8.85 12.28 1.54
C GLN A 39 -8.15 13.63 1.79
N MET A 40 -8.65 14.70 1.19
CA MET A 40 -8.15 16.08 1.34
C MET A 40 -8.28 16.56 2.79
N SER A 41 -9.43 16.33 3.41
CA SER A 41 -9.70 16.73 4.80
C SER A 41 -8.80 15.96 5.76
N PHE A 42 -8.67 14.65 5.59
CA PHE A 42 -7.79 13.83 6.42
C PHE A 42 -6.32 14.26 6.28
N SER A 43 -5.85 14.45 5.04
CA SER A 43 -4.49 14.92 4.78
C SER A 43 -4.21 16.28 5.41
N PHE A 44 -5.15 17.23 5.32
CA PHE A 44 -5.04 18.52 5.99
C PHE A 44 -4.95 18.37 7.52
N ILE A 45 -5.80 17.54 8.11
CA ILE A 45 -5.80 17.28 9.56
C ILE A 45 -4.44 16.73 10.00
N VAL A 46 -3.93 15.69 9.34
CA VAL A 46 -2.78 14.95 9.86
C VAL A 46 -1.42 15.49 9.40
N LEU A 47 -1.37 16.28 8.31
CA LEU A 47 -0.11 16.85 7.79
C LEU A 47 0.01 18.35 8.00
N ARG A 48 -1.09 19.10 8.16
CA ARG A 48 -1.05 20.57 8.29
C ARG A 48 -1.46 21.06 9.68
N TRP A 49 -2.56 20.54 10.22
CA TRP A 49 -3.08 21.00 11.51
C TRP A 49 -2.26 20.45 12.69
N ASP A 50 -1.77 21.33 13.57
CA ASP A 50 -0.88 20.93 14.67
C ASP A 50 -1.47 19.89 15.62
N ALA A 51 -2.76 20.01 15.95
CA ALA A 51 -3.45 19.02 16.77
C ALA A 51 -3.53 17.66 16.06
N GLY A 52 -3.83 17.64 14.76
CA GLY A 52 -3.89 16.40 13.99
C GLY A 52 -2.52 15.77 13.76
N LYS A 53 -1.46 16.56 13.55
CA LYS A 53 -0.06 16.08 13.56
C LYS A 53 0.30 15.44 14.90
N ALA A 54 -0.11 16.05 16.02
CA ALA A 54 0.12 15.49 17.35
C ALA A 54 -0.61 14.17 17.58
N VAL A 55 -1.88 14.06 17.13
CA VAL A 55 -2.64 12.80 17.17
C VAL A 55 -1.99 11.72 16.31
N LEU A 56 -1.58 12.04 15.09
CA LEU A 56 -0.89 11.11 14.21
C LEU A 56 0.45 10.65 14.80
N LYS A 57 1.21 11.58 15.40
CA LYS A 57 2.45 11.26 16.10
C LYS A 57 2.19 10.35 17.29
N TYR A 58 1.16 10.62 18.11
CA TYR A 58 0.80 9.74 19.23
C TYR A 58 0.43 8.33 18.75
N ALA A 59 -0.29 8.21 17.64
CA ALA A 59 -0.58 6.92 17.02
C ALA A 59 0.70 6.21 16.53
N ALA A 60 1.62 6.94 15.88
CA ALA A 60 2.91 6.41 15.44
C ALA A 60 3.79 5.95 16.60
N ASP A 61 3.88 6.76 17.67
CA ASP A 61 4.62 6.42 18.89
C ASP A 61 3.99 5.18 19.58
N GLY A 62 2.66 5.03 19.54
CA GLY A 62 1.96 3.84 19.99
C GLY A 62 2.31 2.57 19.19
N VAL A 63 2.32 2.67 17.86
CA VAL A 63 2.79 1.58 16.99
C VAL A 63 4.27 1.28 17.25
N GLN A 64 5.12 2.29 17.43
CA GLN A 64 6.53 2.12 17.81
C GLN A 64 6.68 1.41 19.15
N GLY A 65 5.81 1.69 20.12
CA GLY A 65 5.74 0.94 21.38
C GLY A 65 5.47 -0.55 21.17
N LEU A 66 4.53 -0.90 20.28
CA LEU A 66 4.26 -2.30 19.89
C LEU A 66 5.48 -2.95 19.23
N ILE A 67 6.16 -2.24 18.33
CA ILE A 67 7.40 -2.71 17.70
C ILE A 67 8.45 -2.99 18.78
N ASN A 68 8.59 -2.11 19.77
CA ASN A 68 9.59 -2.25 20.83
C ASN A 68 9.36 -3.51 21.67
N PHE A 69 8.11 -3.91 21.94
CA PHE A 69 7.82 -5.18 22.61
C PHE A 69 8.28 -6.40 21.79
N SER A 70 8.19 -6.33 20.46
CA SER A 70 8.65 -7.43 19.60
C SER A 70 10.16 -7.72 19.78
N TYR A 71 10.96 -6.69 20.10
CA TYR A 71 12.40 -6.86 20.28
C TYR A 71 12.77 -7.68 21.52
N GLU A 72 11.90 -7.83 22.52
CA GLU A 72 12.16 -8.76 23.62
C GLU A 72 12.13 -10.22 23.15
N GLY A 73 11.15 -10.57 22.31
CA GLY A 73 11.08 -11.90 21.68
C GLY A 73 12.23 -12.13 20.69
N ILE A 74 12.57 -11.12 19.89
CA ILE A 74 13.67 -11.20 18.93
C ILE A 74 15.01 -11.33 19.67
N ARG A 75 15.22 -10.58 20.75
CA ARG A 75 16.44 -10.68 21.58
C ARG A 75 16.59 -12.06 22.19
N PHE A 76 15.49 -12.68 22.64
CA PHE A 76 15.53 -14.05 23.15
C PHE A 76 15.99 -15.06 22.08
N VAL A 77 15.50 -14.93 20.84
CA VAL A 77 15.81 -15.87 19.75
C VAL A 77 17.15 -15.60 19.08
N ALA A 78 17.49 -14.33 18.81
CA ALA A 78 18.64 -13.92 18.03
C ALA A 78 19.81 -13.37 18.88
N GLY A 79 19.63 -13.24 20.19
CA GLY A 79 20.63 -12.67 21.09
C GLY A 79 20.97 -11.22 20.74
N ASP A 80 22.25 -10.87 20.87
CA ASP A 80 22.76 -9.52 20.62
C ASP A 80 22.72 -9.08 19.15
N LEU A 81 22.40 -9.98 18.21
CA LEU A 81 22.23 -9.63 16.79
C LEU A 81 21.10 -8.62 16.55
N VAL A 82 20.16 -8.49 17.51
CA VAL A 82 19.09 -7.48 17.47
C VAL A 82 19.61 -6.05 17.72
N ASN A 83 20.79 -5.90 18.33
CA ASN A 83 21.33 -4.58 18.64
C ASN A 83 21.97 -3.94 17.39
N ALA A 84 21.23 -3.02 16.74
CA ALA A 84 21.69 -2.30 15.56
C ALA A 84 22.95 -1.44 15.78
N LYS A 85 23.28 -1.10 17.04
CA LYS A 85 24.50 -0.37 17.42
C LYS A 85 25.65 -1.30 17.82
N GLY A 86 25.44 -2.61 17.77
CA GLY A 86 26.45 -3.62 18.02
C GLY A 86 27.49 -3.70 16.90
N PRO A 87 28.49 -4.59 17.03
CA PRO A 87 29.58 -4.74 16.07
C PRO A 87 29.12 -5.16 14.67
N TRP A 88 27.94 -5.76 14.56
CA TRP A 88 27.34 -6.24 13.31
C TRP A 88 26.52 -5.18 12.58
N GLY A 89 26.29 -4.02 13.21
CA GLY A 89 25.42 -2.98 12.68
C GLY A 89 23.96 -3.41 12.54
N PHE A 90 23.24 -2.79 11.62
CA PHE A 90 21.84 -3.08 11.33
C PHE A 90 21.69 -4.30 10.41
N ILE A 91 21.08 -5.37 10.90
CA ILE A 91 20.82 -6.61 10.14
C ILE A 91 19.37 -6.62 9.67
N PHE A 92 19.13 -6.16 8.45
CA PHE A 92 17.78 -5.94 7.90
C PHE A 92 16.72 -7.01 8.28
N VAL A 93 17.01 -8.31 8.09
CA VAL A 93 16.05 -9.39 8.42
C VAL A 93 15.66 -9.40 9.89
N ILE A 94 16.60 -9.13 10.81
CA ILE A 94 16.38 -9.18 12.25
C ILE A 94 15.62 -7.94 12.73
N GLN A 95 16.10 -6.74 12.37
CA GLN A 95 15.53 -5.50 12.89
C GLN A 95 14.29 -5.01 12.13
N ALA A 96 14.16 -5.29 10.82
CA ALA A 96 13.06 -4.81 10.00
C ALA A 96 11.98 -5.87 9.76
N LEU A 97 12.36 -7.14 9.51
CA LEU A 97 11.38 -8.16 9.13
C LEU A 97 10.82 -8.93 10.34
N LEU A 98 11.64 -9.39 11.28
CA LEU A 98 11.13 -10.18 12.42
C LEU A 98 10.02 -9.51 13.25
N PRO A 99 9.96 -8.17 13.44
CA PRO A 99 8.81 -7.54 14.10
C PRO A 99 7.45 -7.86 13.46
N ILE A 100 7.42 -8.19 12.15
CA ILE A 100 6.22 -8.62 11.44
C ILE A 100 5.58 -9.84 12.12
N VAL A 101 6.38 -10.79 12.64
CA VAL A 101 5.89 -12.01 13.30
C VAL A 101 5.01 -11.66 14.51
N PHE A 102 5.48 -10.71 15.34
CA PHE A 102 4.74 -10.25 16.50
C PHE A 102 3.47 -9.50 16.10
N ILE A 103 3.55 -8.59 15.13
CA ILE A 103 2.38 -7.82 14.69
C ILE A 103 1.33 -8.73 14.05
N SER A 104 1.72 -9.71 13.24
CA SER A 104 0.79 -10.69 12.68
C SER A 104 0.10 -11.53 13.76
N SER A 105 0.85 -11.97 14.78
CA SER A 105 0.28 -12.66 15.95
C SER A 105 -0.73 -11.79 16.71
N LEU A 106 -0.38 -10.52 16.96
CA LEU A 106 -1.27 -9.56 17.63
C LEU A 106 -2.54 -9.30 16.82
N VAL A 107 -2.43 -9.10 15.51
CA VAL A 107 -3.58 -8.91 14.62
C VAL A 107 -4.48 -10.13 14.62
N ALA A 108 -3.92 -11.34 14.59
CA ALA A 108 -4.70 -12.58 14.68
C ALA A 108 -5.46 -12.70 16.02
N ILE A 109 -4.86 -12.30 17.14
CA ILE A 109 -5.54 -12.22 18.45
C ILE A 109 -6.71 -11.22 18.41
N LEU A 110 -6.48 -10.01 17.89
CA LEU A 110 -7.55 -9.00 17.78
C LEU A 110 -8.70 -9.46 16.88
N TYR A 111 -8.38 -10.26 15.87
CA TYR A 111 -9.33 -10.89 14.98
C TYR A 111 -10.12 -12.01 15.67
N HIS A 112 -9.45 -12.86 16.46
CA HIS A 112 -10.10 -13.92 17.25
C HIS A 112 -11.16 -13.35 18.20
N PHE A 113 -10.88 -12.19 18.81
CA PHE A 113 -11.82 -11.51 19.71
C PHE A 113 -12.93 -10.71 19.01
N GLY A 114 -12.93 -10.61 17.68
CA GLY A 114 -13.95 -9.82 16.97
C GLY A 114 -13.69 -8.31 16.97
N ILE A 115 -12.56 -7.85 17.51
CA ILE A 115 -12.25 -6.42 17.68
C ILE A 115 -12.02 -5.78 16.31
N MET A 116 -11.24 -6.45 15.46
CA MET A 116 -10.97 -5.98 14.09
C MET A 116 -12.25 -5.90 13.28
N GLN A 117 -13.09 -6.94 13.32
CA GLN A 117 -14.36 -7.02 12.59
C GLN A 117 -15.30 -5.88 12.99
N LYS A 118 -15.43 -5.61 14.29
CA LYS A 118 -16.23 -4.48 14.79
C LYS A 118 -15.68 -3.15 14.30
N PHE A 119 -14.37 -2.96 14.39
CA PHE A 119 -13.71 -1.72 13.99
C PHE A 119 -13.85 -1.45 12.48
N VAL A 120 -13.53 -2.43 11.63
CA VAL A 120 -13.68 -2.28 10.17
C VAL A 120 -15.13 -2.18 9.73
N SER A 121 -16.07 -2.82 10.44
CA SER A 121 -17.51 -2.71 10.18
C SER A 121 -18.03 -1.29 10.39
N ILE A 122 -17.58 -0.63 11.47
CA ILE A 122 -17.96 0.76 11.76
C ILE A 122 -17.41 1.70 10.68
N ILE A 123 -16.12 1.62 10.38
CA ILE A 123 -15.48 2.54 9.44
C ILE A 123 -15.94 2.26 8.00
N GLY A 124 -15.96 1.00 7.57
CA GLY A 124 -16.40 0.62 6.22
C GLY A 124 -17.89 0.85 6.00
N GLY A 125 -18.73 0.67 7.03
CA GLY A 125 -20.14 1.04 6.98
C GLY A 125 -20.37 2.55 6.87
N ALA A 126 -19.61 3.35 7.63
CA ALA A 126 -19.64 4.80 7.52
C ALA A 126 -19.18 5.26 6.13
N LEU A 127 -18.08 4.69 5.62
CA LEU A 127 -17.54 4.99 4.29
C LEU A 127 -18.53 4.62 3.18
N SER A 128 -19.14 3.43 3.24
CA SER A 128 -20.20 2.99 2.34
C SER A 128 -21.37 3.97 2.31
N LYS A 129 -21.87 4.37 3.48
CA LYS A 129 -22.99 5.32 3.60
C LYS A 129 -22.67 6.70 3.02
N LEU A 130 -21.46 7.20 3.27
CA LEU A 130 -21.01 8.50 2.77
C LEU A 130 -20.88 8.48 1.24
N LEU A 131 -20.12 7.50 0.72
CA LEU A 131 -19.78 7.39 -0.69
C LEU A 131 -20.89 6.84 -1.58
N GLY A 132 -21.85 6.10 -1.01
CA GLY A 132 -22.86 5.36 -1.77
C GLY A 132 -22.31 4.11 -2.46
N THR A 133 -21.14 3.62 -2.02
CA THR A 133 -20.53 2.36 -2.46
C THR A 133 -21.11 1.18 -1.72
N SER A 134 -20.95 -0.03 -2.25
CA SER A 134 -21.47 -1.22 -1.59
C SER A 134 -20.80 -1.48 -0.25
N LYS A 135 -21.51 -2.18 0.63
CA LYS A 135 -20.97 -2.54 1.94
C LYS A 135 -19.77 -3.49 1.79
N ALA A 136 -19.82 -4.46 0.88
CA ALA A 136 -18.71 -5.40 0.64
C ALA A 136 -17.41 -4.68 0.23
N GLU A 137 -17.48 -3.81 -0.78
CA GLU A 137 -16.28 -3.16 -1.30
C GLU A 137 -15.70 -2.12 -0.34
N SER A 138 -16.57 -1.42 0.42
CA SER A 138 -16.14 -0.44 1.41
C SER A 138 -15.50 -1.11 2.63
N LEU A 139 -16.07 -2.23 3.09
CA LEU A 139 -15.49 -3.03 4.17
C LEU A 139 -14.15 -3.62 3.75
N ASN A 140 -14.06 -4.19 2.54
CA ASN A 140 -12.79 -4.72 2.05
C ASN A 140 -11.73 -3.64 1.92
N SER A 141 -12.08 -2.47 1.38
CA SER A 141 -11.15 -1.35 1.23
C SER A 141 -10.57 -0.91 2.58
N VAL A 142 -11.41 -0.73 3.59
CA VAL A 142 -10.97 -0.41 4.96
C VAL A 142 -10.18 -1.55 5.58
N THR A 143 -10.61 -2.80 5.39
CA THR A 143 -9.90 -3.97 5.93
C THR A 143 -8.50 -4.11 5.35
N THR A 144 -8.35 -3.83 4.05
CA THR A 144 -7.05 -3.92 3.36
C THR A 144 -6.01 -3.01 3.98
N VAL A 145 -6.40 -1.83 4.47
CA VAL A 145 -5.50 -0.89 5.16
C VAL A 145 -4.82 -1.52 6.39
N PHE A 146 -5.50 -2.45 7.06
CA PHE A 146 -4.99 -3.07 8.28
C PHE A 146 -4.39 -4.45 8.01
N LEU A 147 -5.11 -5.29 7.26
CA LEU A 147 -4.74 -6.69 7.09
C LEU A 147 -3.90 -6.94 5.83
N GLY A 148 -4.09 -6.17 4.77
CA GLY A 148 -3.43 -6.39 3.47
C GLY A 148 -4.30 -7.08 2.44
N GLN A 149 -3.73 -7.32 1.26
CA GLN A 149 -4.45 -7.83 0.09
C GLN A 149 -4.79 -9.32 0.13
N THR A 150 -4.13 -10.08 1.01
CA THR A 150 -4.30 -11.53 1.13
C THR A 150 -5.40 -11.88 2.13
N GLU A 151 -5.54 -11.09 3.19
CA GLU A 151 -6.44 -11.34 4.31
C GLU A 151 -7.78 -10.62 4.14
N ALA A 152 -7.77 -9.39 3.58
CA ALA A 152 -8.99 -8.60 3.45
C ALA A 152 -10.12 -9.30 2.67
N PRO A 153 -9.85 -9.99 1.53
CA PRO A 153 -10.88 -10.70 0.79
C PRO A 153 -11.52 -11.87 1.56
N ILE A 154 -10.82 -12.43 2.56
CA ILE A 154 -11.34 -13.54 3.38
C ILE A 154 -12.59 -13.08 4.15
N LEU A 155 -12.61 -11.83 4.62
CA LEU A 155 -13.72 -11.30 5.43
C LEU A 155 -15.04 -11.20 4.66
N ILE A 156 -14.95 -11.09 3.34
CA ILE A 156 -16.07 -11.00 2.41
C ILE A 156 -16.16 -12.23 1.50
N LYS A 157 -15.47 -13.32 1.83
CA LYS A 157 -15.40 -14.57 1.03
C LYS A 157 -16.77 -15.05 0.53
N PRO A 158 -17.86 -15.07 1.35
CA PRO A 158 -19.17 -15.54 0.89
C PRO A 158 -19.75 -14.73 -0.29
N TYR A 159 -19.31 -13.49 -0.45
CA TYR A 159 -19.84 -12.52 -1.41
C TYR A 159 -19.00 -12.42 -2.68
N LEU A 160 -17.70 -12.74 -2.63
CA LEU A 160 -16.74 -12.53 -3.74
C LEU A 160 -17.23 -13.08 -5.09
N ALA A 161 -17.90 -14.23 -5.09
CA ALA A 161 -18.41 -14.84 -6.32
C ALA A 161 -19.60 -14.05 -6.94
N ARG A 162 -20.37 -13.35 -6.11
CA ARG A 162 -21.61 -12.65 -6.49
C ARG A 162 -21.45 -11.14 -6.71
N LEU A 163 -20.29 -10.58 -6.36
CA LEU A 163 -19.98 -9.17 -6.58
C LEU A 163 -20.14 -8.79 -8.06
N THR A 164 -20.57 -7.55 -8.31
CA THR A 164 -20.55 -6.95 -9.66
C THR A 164 -19.12 -6.85 -10.18
N ASN A 165 -18.96 -6.56 -11.47
CA ASN A 165 -17.62 -6.35 -12.02
C ASN A 165 -16.93 -5.12 -11.40
N SER A 166 -17.69 -4.07 -11.10
CA SER A 166 -17.16 -2.87 -10.46
C SER A 166 -16.75 -3.13 -9.01
N GLU A 167 -17.59 -3.80 -8.22
CA GLU A 167 -17.25 -4.20 -6.85
C GLU A 167 -16.00 -5.08 -6.81
N PHE A 168 -15.95 -6.12 -7.66
CA PHE A 168 -14.81 -7.03 -7.71
C PHE A 168 -13.52 -6.31 -8.13
N PHE A 169 -13.61 -5.37 -9.08
CA PHE A 169 -12.48 -4.52 -9.44
C PHE A 169 -12.03 -3.64 -8.27
N THR A 170 -12.96 -3.07 -7.49
CA THR A 170 -12.62 -2.34 -6.26
C THR A 170 -11.85 -3.21 -5.27
N ILE A 171 -12.22 -4.49 -5.08
CA ILE A 171 -11.47 -5.43 -4.20
C ILE A 171 -10.02 -5.56 -4.68
N MET A 172 -9.81 -5.73 -5.98
CA MET A 172 -8.47 -5.84 -6.58
C MET A 172 -7.67 -4.55 -6.38
N VAL A 173 -8.29 -3.39 -6.66
CA VAL A 173 -7.64 -2.08 -6.56
C VAL A 173 -7.32 -1.72 -5.11
N SER A 174 -8.22 -1.96 -4.17
CA SER A 174 -7.95 -1.68 -2.76
C SER A 174 -6.80 -2.52 -2.23
N GLY A 175 -6.77 -3.82 -2.59
CA GLY A 175 -5.66 -4.74 -2.34
C GLY A 175 -4.30 -4.16 -2.75
N MET A 176 -4.23 -3.58 -3.94
CA MET A 176 -3.00 -3.01 -4.49
C MET A 176 -2.70 -1.59 -4.00
N THR A 177 -3.70 -0.84 -3.56
CA THR A 177 -3.49 0.55 -3.11
C THR A 177 -2.88 0.60 -1.71
N ALA A 178 -3.30 -0.30 -0.83
CA ALA A 178 -2.85 -0.32 0.56
C ALA A 178 -1.63 -1.23 0.76
N VAL A 179 -1.07 -1.13 1.97
CA VAL A 179 -0.09 -2.06 2.54
C VAL A 179 -0.64 -2.58 3.86
N ALA A 180 -0.23 -3.78 4.28
CA ALA A 180 -0.65 -4.33 5.57
C ALA A 180 -0.01 -3.55 6.74
N GLY A 181 -0.74 -3.42 7.86
CA GLY A 181 -0.21 -2.78 9.06
C GLY A 181 1.06 -3.47 9.59
N SER A 182 1.16 -4.80 9.40
CA SER A 182 2.32 -5.59 9.80
C SER A 182 3.60 -5.21 9.05
N VAL A 183 3.50 -4.87 7.76
CA VAL A 183 4.68 -4.53 6.94
C VAL A 183 5.11 -3.08 7.07
N LEU A 184 4.24 -2.18 7.56
CA LEU A 184 4.59 -0.78 7.83
C LEU A 184 5.80 -0.63 8.74
N VAL A 185 5.93 -1.55 9.70
CA VAL A 185 7.06 -1.64 10.63
C VAL A 185 8.38 -1.87 9.88
N GLY A 186 8.36 -2.75 8.87
CA GLY A 186 9.53 -3.04 8.06
C GLY A 186 9.99 -1.82 7.26
N TYR A 187 9.05 -1.05 6.70
CA TYR A 187 9.37 0.20 6.00
C TYR A 187 9.91 1.26 6.97
N ALA A 188 9.32 1.38 8.16
CA ALA A 188 9.81 2.31 9.18
C ALA A 188 11.25 1.98 9.62
N ALA A 189 11.58 0.70 9.75
CA ALA A 189 12.94 0.25 10.05
C ALA A 189 13.95 0.56 8.93
N MET A 190 13.49 0.83 7.69
CA MET A 190 14.34 1.33 6.59
C MET A 190 14.56 2.84 6.64
N GLY A 191 14.06 3.54 7.65
CA GLY A 191 14.20 5.00 7.82
C GLY A 191 13.04 5.82 7.25
N ILE A 192 11.96 5.17 6.81
CA ILE A 192 10.77 5.88 6.30
C ILE A 192 9.93 6.37 7.49
N PRO A 193 9.52 7.65 7.54
CA PRO A 193 8.76 8.17 8.67
C PRO A 193 7.43 7.43 8.90
N LEU A 194 7.27 6.84 10.09
CA LEU A 194 6.10 6.03 10.45
C LEU A 194 4.81 6.84 10.43
N GLU A 195 4.86 8.12 10.81
CA GLU A 195 3.73 9.04 10.74
C GLU A 195 3.20 9.15 9.30
N HIS A 196 4.09 9.29 8.32
CA HIS A 196 3.72 9.41 6.92
C HIS A 196 3.18 8.09 6.36
N LEU A 197 3.76 6.96 6.76
CA LEU A 197 3.28 5.63 6.41
C LEU A 197 1.86 5.36 6.93
N LEU A 198 1.58 5.71 8.19
CA LEU A 198 0.25 5.57 8.79
C LEU A 198 -0.79 6.46 8.10
N ALA A 199 -0.41 7.70 7.79
CA ALA A 199 -1.28 8.61 7.04
C ALA A 199 -1.58 8.07 5.63
N ALA A 200 -0.57 7.57 4.92
CA ALA A 200 -0.72 6.96 3.60
C ALA A 200 -1.62 5.73 3.63
N ALA A 201 -1.45 4.86 4.64
CA ALA A 201 -2.27 3.67 4.83
C ALA A 201 -3.75 4.03 5.00
N ILE A 202 -4.09 5.00 5.86
CA ILE A 202 -5.49 5.41 6.07
C ILE A 202 -6.07 6.05 4.80
N MET A 203 -5.29 6.86 4.08
CA MET A 203 -5.72 7.49 2.83
C MET A 203 -5.94 6.47 1.69
N ALA A 204 -5.36 5.27 1.76
CA ALA A 204 -5.51 4.22 0.76
C ALA A 204 -6.96 3.73 0.61
N ALA A 205 -7.76 3.72 1.70
CA ALA A 205 -9.16 3.28 1.63
C ALA A 205 -10.02 4.18 0.71
N PRO A 206 -10.19 5.50 0.99
CA PRO A 206 -10.99 6.35 0.12
C PRO A 206 -10.38 6.52 -1.28
N SER A 207 -9.06 6.58 -1.43
CA SER A 207 -8.41 6.74 -2.75
C SER A 207 -8.57 5.52 -3.65
N SER A 208 -8.52 4.31 -3.08
CA SER A 208 -8.79 3.08 -3.86
C SER A 208 -10.22 3.04 -4.39
N LEU A 209 -11.22 3.36 -3.55
CA LEU A 209 -12.62 3.45 -3.95
C LEU A 209 -12.83 4.51 -5.03
N LEU A 210 -12.21 5.69 -4.85
CA LEU A 210 -12.28 6.78 -5.81
C LEU A 210 -11.77 6.33 -7.18
N ILE A 211 -10.52 5.86 -7.26
CA ILE A 211 -9.91 5.53 -8.55
C ILE A 211 -10.58 4.30 -9.17
N ALA A 212 -10.94 3.29 -8.37
CA ALA A 212 -11.68 2.13 -8.86
C ALA A 212 -13.01 2.53 -9.50
N LYS A 213 -13.78 3.41 -8.86
CA LYS A 213 -15.10 3.85 -9.35
C LYS A 213 -15.03 4.84 -10.50
N ILE A 214 -13.90 5.49 -10.76
CA ILE A 214 -13.68 6.20 -12.03
C ILE A 214 -13.37 5.20 -13.14
N ILE A 215 -12.44 4.27 -12.92
CA ILE A 215 -11.92 3.37 -13.94
C ILE A 215 -12.93 2.27 -14.32
N MET A 216 -13.72 1.81 -13.35
CA MET A 216 -14.79 0.83 -13.54
C MET A 216 -16.01 1.23 -12.71
N PRO A 217 -16.84 2.16 -13.21
CA PRO A 217 -18.04 2.61 -12.52
C PRO A 217 -19.06 1.49 -12.35
N GLU A 218 -19.90 1.59 -11.31
CA GLU A 218 -20.96 0.62 -11.06
C GLU A 218 -22.09 0.78 -12.08
N THR A 219 -22.48 -0.32 -12.72
CA THR A 219 -23.56 -0.36 -13.71
C THR A 219 -24.57 -1.47 -13.43
N GLU A 220 -24.25 -2.36 -12.51
CA GLU A 220 -25.05 -3.53 -12.16
C GLU A 220 -25.78 -3.27 -10.83
N GLN A 221 -26.80 -4.09 -10.53
CA GLN A 221 -27.46 -3.98 -9.23
C GLN A 221 -26.60 -4.63 -8.14
N VAL A 222 -26.42 -3.88 -7.06
CA VAL A 222 -25.59 -4.25 -5.91
C VAL A 222 -26.43 -4.95 -4.85
N ASP A 223 -25.94 -6.09 -4.36
CA ASP A 223 -26.45 -6.72 -3.14
C ASP A 223 -25.80 -6.10 -1.90
N ASN A 224 -26.58 -5.34 -1.13
CA ASN A 224 -26.08 -4.66 0.08
C ASN A 224 -26.23 -5.47 1.37
N ASN A 225 -26.77 -6.70 1.31
CA ASN A 225 -26.93 -7.57 2.48
C ASN A 225 -25.61 -8.31 2.80
N VAL A 226 -24.61 -7.53 3.21
CA VAL A 226 -23.26 -8.03 3.52
C VAL A 226 -23.03 -8.02 5.02
N GLU A 227 -22.75 -9.18 5.58
CA GLU A 227 -22.27 -9.37 6.95
C GLU A 227 -20.85 -9.95 6.88
N LEU A 228 -19.93 -9.44 7.70
CA LEU A 228 -18.58 -9.99 7.72
C LEU A 228 -18.63 -11.41 8.26
N SER A 229 -17.84 -12.31 7.67
CA SER A 229 -17.69 -13.65 8.23
C SER A 229 -17.19 -13.56 9.67
N THR A 230 -17.93 -14.18 10.60
CA THR A 230 -17.51 -14.39 11.98
C THR A 230 -17.00 -15.81 12.21
N GLU A 231 -16.76 -16.58 11.14
CA GLU A 231 -16.17 -17.90 11.27
C GLU A 231 -14.84 -17.79 12.00
N ARG A 232 -14.74 -18.49 13.13
CA ARG A 232 -13.50 -18.58 13.90
C ARG A 232 -12.74 -19.76 13.36
N GLU A 233 -11.60 -19.49 12.72
CA GLU A 233 -10.68 -20.54 12.29
C GLU A 233 -9.97 -21.17 13.51
N ASP A 234 -9.80 -20.39 14.58
CA ASP A 234 -9.03 -20.79 15.76
C ASP A 234 -9.90 -21.34 16.89
N ALA A 235 -9.40 -22.37 17.57
CA ALA A 235 -10.06 -22.96 18.74
C ALA A 235 -10.04 -22.03 19.97
N ASN A 236 -8.99 -21.22 20.13
CA ASN A 236 -8.82 -20.28 21.24
C ASN A 236 -7.78 -19.19 20.91
N VAL A 237 -7.56 -18.26 21.84
CA VAL A 237 -6.64 -17.13 21.65
C VAL A 237 -5.17 -17.55 21.46
N ILE A 238 -4.74 -18.66 22.08
CA ILE A 238 -3.38 -19.16 21.95
C ILE A 238 -3.16 -19.75 20.56
N ASP A 239 -4.17 -20.48 20.06
CA ASP A 239 -4.20 -20.99 18.69
C ASP A 239 -4.13 -19.84 17.66
N ALA A 240 -4.94 -18.79 17.84
CA ALA A 240 -4.90 -17.59 17.00
C ALA A 240 -3.52 -16.90 17.03
N ALA A 241 -2.92 -16.77 18.21
CA ALA A 241 -1.60 -16.19 18.36
C ALA A 241 -0.52 -17.02 17.63
N ALA A 242 -0.57 -18.35 17.76
CA ALA A 242 0.37 -19.27 17.14
C ALA A 242 0.22 -19.29 15.61
N ARG A 243 -1.01 -19.32 15.10
CA ARG A 243 -1.29 -19.21 13.66
C ARG A 243 -0.78 -17.89 13.10
N GLY A 244 -1.12 -16.76 13.73
CA GLY A 244 -0.65 -15.44 13.29
C GLY A 244 0.87 -15.29 13.33
N ALA A 245 1.55 -15.91 14.30
CA ALA A 245 3.02 -15.95 14.34
C ALA A 245 3.60 -16.79 13.18
N SER A 246 3.00 -17.94 12.86
CA SER A 246 3.43 -18.79 11.75
C SER A 246 3.23 -18.10 10.40
N GLU A 247 2.07 -17.48 10.18
CA GLU A 247 1.77 -16.67 9.00
C GLU A 247 2.75 -15.50 8.87
N GLY A 248 3.01 -14.79 9.97
CA GLY A 248 4.00 -13.72 10.02
C GLY A 248 5.42 -14.18 9.69
N MET A 249 5.84 -15.36 10.17
CA MET A 249 7.15 -15.93 9.83
C MET A 249 7.23 -16.32 8.35
N GLN A 250 6.17 -16.90 7.79
CA GLN A 250 6.12 -17.19 6.36
C GLN A 250 6.24 -15.91 5.53
N LEU A 251 5.61 -14.81 5.96
CA LEU A 251 5.75 -13.51 5.33
C LEU A 251 7.20 -13.00 5.40
N VAL A 252 7.89 -13.12 6.55
CA VAL A 252 9.32 -12.77 6.68
C VAL A 252 10.19 -13.56 5.71
N ILE A 253 10.01 -14.87 5.63
CA ILE A 253 10.77 -15.75 4.71
C ILE A 253 10.54 -15.33 3.26
N ASN A 254 9.27 -15.10 2.88
CA ASN A 254 8.91 -14.69 1.53
C ASN A 254 9.55 -13.34 1.17
N VAL A 255 9.48 -12.35 2.07
CA VAL A 255 10.07 -11.02 1.84
C VAL A 255 11.59 -11.10 1.75
N ALA A 256 12.25 -11.84 2.65
CA ALA A 256 13.70 -12.02 2.62
C ALA A 256 14.17 -12.69 1.32
N ALA A 257 13.52 -13.80 0.93
CA ALA A 257 13.84 -14.51 -0.31
C ALA A 257 13.63 -13.63 -1.55
N MET A 258 12.51 -12.90 -1.59
CA MET A 258 12.20 -11.97 -2.67
C MET A 258 13.24 -10.85 -2.76
N LEU A 259 13.60 -10.19 -1.65
CA LEU A 259 14.61 -9.14 -1.66
C LEU A 259 15.97 -9.65 -2.13
N MET A 260 16.44 -10.80 -1.63
CA MET A 260 17.70 -11.40 -2.07
C MET A 260 17.71 -11.67 -3.58
N ALA A 261 16.65 -12.28 -4.10
CA ALA A 261 16.55 -12.62 -5.52
C ALA A 261 16.47 -11.36 -6.39
N PHE A 262 15.56 -10.44 -6.10
CA PHE A 262 15.30 -9.29 -6.97
C PHE A 262 16.42 -8.25 -6.92
N ILE A 263 17.07 -8.01 -5.78
CA ILE A 263 18.23 -7.12 -5.73
C ILE A 263 19.38 -7.69 -6.58
N ALA A 264 19.63 -9.00 -6.50
CA ALA A 264 20.63 -9.65 -7.34
C ALA A 264 20.26 -9.61 -8.85
N LEU A 265 18.99 -9.80 -9.19
CA LEU A 265 18.51 -9.68 -10.58
C LEU A 265 18.62 -8.25 -11.10
N ILE A 266 18.31 -7.22 -10.31
CA ILE A 266 18.53 -5.82 -10.67
C ILE A 266 20.02 -5.58 -10.93
N ALA A 267 20.90 -6.05 -10.05
CA ALA A 267 22.35 -5.91 -10.22
C ALA A 267 22.84 -6.57 -11.52
N LEU A 268 22.36 -7.78 -11.83
CA LEU A 268 22.65 -8.47 -13.08
C LEU A 268 22.15 -7.66 -14.30
N LEU A 269 20.89 -7.20 -14.27
CA LEU A 269 20.30 -6.40 -15.35
C LEU A 269 21.06 -5.09 -15.53
N ASN A 270 21.44 -4.40 -14.45
CA ASN A 270 22.27 -3.20 -14.51
C ASN A 270 23.65 -3.49 -15.10
N GLY A 271 24.26 -4.64 -14.78
CA GLY A 271 25.51 -5.08 -15.39
C GLY A 271 25.39 -5.32 -16.91
N LEU A 272 24.33 -6.00 -17.33
CA LEU A 272 24.04 -6.25 -18.75
C LEU A 272 23.71 -4.96 -19.51
N LEU A 273 22.87 -4.09 -18.93
CA LEU A 273 22.54 -2.79 -19.49
C LEU A 273 23.76 -1.89 -19.56
N GLY A 274 24.62 -1.88 -18.55
CA GLY A 274 25.88 -1.15 -18.55
C GLY A 274 26.83 -1.65 -19.65
N TRP A 275 26.88 -2.96 -19.88
CA TRP A 275 27.62 -3.55 -21.00
C TRP A 275 27.09 -3.08 -22.36
N VAL A 276 25.78 -3.13 -22.58
CA VAL A 276 25.17 -2.61 -23.82
C VAL A 276 25.36 -1.08 -23.95
N GLY A 277 25.21 -0.36 -22.85
CA GLY A 277 25.36 1.10 -22.77
C GLY A 277 26.79 1.55 -23.11
N SER A 278 27.80 0.74 -22.77
CA SER A 278 29.19 1.01 -23.13
C SER A 278 29.44 1.08 -24.64
N TRP A 279 28.61 0.42 -25.45
CA TRP A 279 28.68 0.51 -26.92
C TRP A 279 28.27 1.89 -27.44
N PHE A 280 27.54 2.66 -26.63
CA PHE A 280 27.01 3.99 -26.97
C PHE A 280 27.55 5.10 -26.06
N ASP A 281 28.56 4.80 -25.22
CA ASP A 281 29.11 5.71 -24.20
C ASP A 281 28.06 6.25 -23.20
N ILE A 282 27.06 5.42 -22.87
CA ILE A 282 25.99 5.74 -21.91
C ILE A 282 26.05 4.79 -20.73
N LYS A 283 26.02 5.32 -19.50
CA LYS A 283 25.88 4.52 -18.26
C LYS A 283 24.43 4.07 -18.09
N LEU A 284 24.01 3.11 -18.90
CA LEU A 284 22.64 2.61 -18.91
C LEU A 284 22.38 1.70 -17.70
N SER A 285 21.30 1.97 -16.97
CA SER A 285 20.81 1.17 -15.85
C SER A 285 19.28 1.14 -15.84
N LEU A 286 18.69 0.19 -15.12
CA LEU A 286 17.25 0.15 -14.87
C LEU A 286 16.76 1.43 -14.20
N ASP A 287 17.55 1.99 -13.27
CA ASP A 287 17.20 3.22 -12.58
C ASP A 287 17.11 4.40 -13.55
N LEU A 288 18.01 4.48 -14.53
CA LEU A 288 17.96 5.49 -15.56
C LEU A 288 16.73 5.34 -16.46
N ILE A 289 16.43 4.09 -16.86
CA ILE A 289 15.25 3.78 -17.70
C ILE A 289 13.96 4.17 -16.98
N PHE A 290 13.78 3.73 -15.73
CA PHE A 290 12.63 4.09 -14.92
C PHE A 290 12.57 5.58 -14.64
N GLY A 291 13.72 6.21 -14.37
CA GLY A 291 13.83 7.63 -14.12
C GLY A 291 13.28 8.45 -15.28
N TYR A 292 13.70 8.18 -16.51
CA TYR A 292 13.16 8.87 -17.68
C TYR A 292 11.70 8.51 -17.96
N LEU A 293 11.34 7.23 -17.91
CA LEU A 293 9.99 6.77 -18.25
C LEU A 293 8.93 7.32 -17.30
N LEU A 294 9.25 7.44 -16.00
CA LEU A 294 8.29 7.80 -14.96
C LEU A 294 8.47 9.23 -14.43
N SER A 295 9.52 9.96 -14.84
CA SER A 295 9.69 11.38 -14.47
C SER A 295 8.47 12.26 -14.79
N PRO A 296 7.70 12.08 -15.87
CA PRO A 296 6.50 12.89 -16.10
C PRO A 296 5.45 12.68 -15.00
N PHE A 297 5.33 11.46 -14.46
CA PHE A 297 4.41 11.17 -13.36
C PHE A 297 4.94 11.69 -12.03
N ALA A 298 6.25 11.61 -11.78
CA ALA A 298 6.87 12.22 -10.59
C ALA A 298 6.66 13.75 -10.56
N ILE A 299 6.87 14.42 -11.69
CA ILE A 299 6.57 15.85 -11.85
C ILE A 299 5.08 16.08 -11.66
N LEU A 300 4.21 15.25 -12.25
CA LEU A 300 2.76 15.41 -12.10
C LEU A 300 2.33 15.42 -10.62
N ILE A 301 2.86 14.52 -9.80
CA ILE A 301 2.52 14.42 -8.37
C ILE A 301 3.24 15.44 -7.46
N GLY A 302 4.06 16.34 -8.03
CA GLY A 302 4.59 17.50 -7.31
C GLY A 302 6.09 17.45 -6.96
N VAL A 303 6.84 16.50 -7.50
CA VAL A 303 8.31 16.40 -7.35
C VAL A 303 8.99 17.46 -8.23
N SER A 304 9.98 18.17 -7.68
CA SER A 304 10.81 19.13 -8.41
C SER A 304 11.39 18.52 -9.70
N PRO A 305 11.41 19.22 -10.85
CA PRO A 305 11.97 18.65 -12.08
C PRO A 305 13.43 18.21 -11.93
N ASN A 306 14.19 18.87 -11.05
CA ASN A 306 15.59 18.54 -10.77
C ASN A 306 15.75 17.23 -10.00
N GLU A 307 14.74 16.82 -9.24
CA GLU A 307 14.73 15.58 -8.44
C GLU A 307 13.94 14.47 -9.14
N ALA A 308 13.19 14.81 -10.20
CA ALA A 308 12.16 13.95 -10.79
C ALA A 308 12.70 12.65 -11.39
N ILE A 309 13.87 12.67 -12.04
CA ILE A 309 14.46 11.47 -12.63
C ILE A 309 14.86 10.48 -11.54
N GLN A 310 15.52 10.95 -10.48
CA GLN A 310 15.94 10.08 -9.38
C GLN A 310 14.74 9.62 -8.55
N ALA A 311 13.75 10.49 -8.29
CA ALA A 311 12.51 10.11 -7.62
C ALA A 311 11.72 9.05 -8.42
N ALA A 312 11.67 9.21 -9.74
CA ALA A 312 10.96 8.30 -10.64
C ALA A 312 11.59 6.91 -10.71
N SER A 313 12.90 6.76 -10.46
CA SER A 313 13.52 5.43 -10.42
C SER A 313 12.94 4.57 -9.30
N PHE A 314 12.75 5.13 -8.10
CA PHE A 314 12.12 4.43 -6.96
C PHE A 314 10.67 4.06 -7.22
N ILE A 315 9.91 4.96 -7.87
CA ILE A 315 8.54 4.66 -8.33
C ILE A 315 8.56 3.47 -9.32
N GLY A 316 9.53 3.44 -10.23
CA GLY A 316 9.69 2.34 -11.19
C GLY A 316 10.07 1.02 -10.53
N GLN A 317 10.99 1.03 -9.57
CA GLN A 317 11.32 -0.14 -8.76
C GLN A 317 10.08 -0.69 -8.06
N LYS A 318 9.25 0.18 -7.49
CA LYS A 318 7.99 -0.22 -6.85
C LYS A 318 7.06 -0.93 -7.83
N LEU A 319 6.86 -0.39 -9.03
CA LEU A 319 5.94 -0.95 -10.03
C LEU A 319 6.44 -2.28 -10.62
N ALA A 320 7.72 -2.32 -10.99
CA ALA A 320 8.31 -3.47 -11.66
C ALA A 320 8.56 -4.64 -10.71
N ILE A 321 8.85 -4.33 -9.44
CA ILE A 321 9.32 -5.32 -8.46
C ILE A 321 8.37 -5.35 -7.27
N ASN A 322 8.53 -4.41 -6.34
CA ASN A 322 7.67 -4.18 -5.18
C ASN A 322 8.16 -2.97 -4.38
N GLU A 323 7.32 -2.52 -3.46
CA GLU A 323 7.57 -1.40 -2.56
C GLU A 323 8.66 -1.68 -1.51
N PHE A 324 8.90 -2.93 -1.11
CA PHE A 324 10.00 -3.29 -0.20
C PHE A 324 11.37 -2.97 -0.80
N VAL A 325 11.61 -3.34 -2.06
CA VAL A 325 12.84 -3.01 -2.79
C VAL A 325 12.97 -1.51 -2.95
N ALA A 326 11.88 -0.84 -3.34
CA ALA A 326 11.88 0.61 -3.51
C ALA A 326 12.22 1.36 -2.22
N TYR A 327 11.66 0.97 -1.08
CA TYR A 327 11.96 1.58 0.22
C TYR A 327 13.37 1.25 0.73
N ALA A 328 13.83 0.01 0.54
CA ALA A 328 15.18 -0.38 0.93
C ALA A 328 16.24 0.46 0.19
N ASN A 329 15.98 0.80 -1.08
CA ASN A 329 16.85 1.68 -1.86
C ASN A 329 16.60 3.17 -1.56
N LEU A 330 15.37 3.60 -1.26
CA LEU A 330 15.05 5.01 -0.95
C LEU A 330 15.61 5.44 0.40
N GLY A 331 15.46 4.63 1.46
CA GLY A 331 15.84 4.97 2.83
C GLY A 331 17.24 5.61 2.95
N PRO A 332 18.29 4.97 2.40
CA PRO A 332 19.65 5.53 2.40
C PRO A 332 19.81 6.85 1.63
N HIS A 333 18.97 7.11 0.62
CA HIS A 333 19.05 8.29 -0.25
C HIS A 333 18.10 9.42 0.18
N MET A 334 17.30 9.25 1.24
CA MET A 334 16.34 10.28 1.65
C MET A 334 17.01 11.63 1.97
N ALA A 335 18.26 11.63 2.45
CA ALA A 335 18.99 12.87 2.74
C ALA A 335 19.35 13.68 1.47
N GLU A 336 19.30 13.06 0.29
CA GLU A 336 19.60 13.70 -1.01
C GLU A 336 18.40 14.49 -1.55
N PHE A 337 17.19 14.20 -1.06
CA PHE A 337 15.95 14.82 -1.51
C PHE A 337 15.48 15.92 -0.58
N SER A 338 14.76 16.89 -1.14
CA SER A 338 13.95 17.82 -0.36
C SER A 338 12.94 17.08 0.52
N ALA A 339 12.64 17.63 1.70
CA ALA A 339 11.65 17.05 2.61
C ALA A 339 10.27 16.86 1.95
N LYS A 340 9.91 17.73 0.99
CA LYS A 340 8.71 17.58 0.17
C LYS A 340 8.77 16.34 -0.71
N THR A 341 9.88 16.12 -1.42
CA THR A 341 10.05 14.95 -2.30
C THR A 341 10.08 13.65 -1.50
N ASN A 342 10.71 13.65 -0.32
CA ASN A 342 10.64 12.52 0.62
C ASN A 342 9.21 12.19 1.03
N LEU A 343 8.40 13.20 1.36
CA LEU A 343 6.98 13.02 1.66
C LEU A 343 6.23 12.42 0.46
N ILE A 344 6.40 13.00 -0.73
CA ILE A 344 5.74 12.53 -1.95
C ILE A 344 6.11 11.08 -2.26
N LEU A 345 7.40 10.73 -2.20
CA LEU A 345 7.88 9.37 -2.45
C LEU A 345 7.35 8.37 -1.43
N THR A 346 7.28 8.76 -0.14
CA THR A 346 6.65 7.93 0.90
C THR A 346 5.21 7.59 0.52
N PHE A 347 4.41 8.56 0.09
CA PHE A 347 3.01 8.29 -0.27
C PHE A 347 2.85 7.57 -1.62
N ALA A 348 3.72 7.84 -2.60
CA ALA A 348 3.67 7.25 -3.93
C ALA A 348 4.08 5.77 -3.94
N ILE A 349 4.99 5.38 -3.04
CA ILE A 349 5.51 4.01 -2.92
C ILE A 349 4.65 3.17 -1.97
N CYS A 350 3.97 3.79 -0.99
CA CYS A 350 3.12 3.10 0.00
C CYS A 350 1.87 2.44 -0.61
N GLY A 351 2.05 1.26 -1.22
CA GLY A 351 0.98 0.43 -1.76
C GLY A 351 1.54 -0.82 -2.46
N PHE A 352 0.80 -1.93 -2.43
CA PHE A 352 1.18 -3.18 -3.10
C PHE A 352 1.01 -3.17 -4.63
N ALA A 353 0.73 -2.03 -5.28
CA ALA A 353 0.48 -2.02 -6.73
C ALA A 353 1.78 -2.27 -7.52
N ASN A 354 2.01 -3.53 -7.88
CA ASN A 354 3.12 -4.05 -8.65
C ASN A 354 2.69 -5.32 -9.42
N PHE A 355 3.49 -5.77 -10.39
CA PHE A 355 3.14 -6.94 -11.19
C PHE A 355 3.03 -8.24 -10.39
N SER A 356 3.85 -8.40 -9.35
CA SER A 356 3.83 -9.57 -8.46
C SER A 356 2.50 -9.71 -7.71
N SER A 357 1.85 -8.59 -7.40
CA SER A 357 0.58 -8.56 -6.68
C SER A 357 -0.60 -9.10 -7.51
N ILE A 358 -0.49 -9.12 -8.84
CA ILE A 358 -1.46 -9.83 -9.69
C ILE A 358 -1.40 -11.34 -9.41
N ALA A 359 -0.19 -11.90 -9.29
CA ALA A 359 -0.01 -13.32 -8.98
C ALA A 359 -0.49 -13.64 -7.56
N ILE A 360 -0.25 -12.75 -6.59
CA ILE A 360 -0.77 -12.88 -5.22
C ILE A 360 -2.31 -12.92 -5.22
N GLN A 361 -2.98 -11.99 -5.92
CA GLN A 361 -4.44 -11.99 -6.01
C GLN A 361 -4.98 -13.23 -6.74
N LEU A 362 -4.29 -13.74 -7.77
CA LEU A 362 -4.65 -15.01 -8.42
C LEU A 362 -4.51 -16.20 -7.46
N GLY A 363 -3.51 -16.20 -6.59
CA GLY A 363 -3.27 -17.23 -5.59
C GLY A 363 -4.28 -17.18 -4.44
N VAL A 364 -4.65 -15.98 -3.98
CA VAL A 364 -5.51 -15.82 -2.80
C VAL A 364 -6.95 -15.54 -3.19
N THR A 365 -7.26 -14.38 -3.76
CA THR A 365 -8.63 -14.07 -4.19
C THR A 365 -9.14 -15.09 -5.22
N GLY A 366 -8.26 -15.59 -6.10
CA GLY A 366 -8.60 -16.61 -7.08
C GLY A 366 -8.86 -18.00 -6.50
N THR A 367 -8.37 -18.32 -5.29
CA THR A 367 -8.75 -19.57 -4.59
C THR A 367 -10.00 -19.39 -3.75
N LEU A 368 -10.23 -18.20 -3.21
CA LEU A 368 -11.46 -17.84 -2.49
C LEU A 368 -12.68 -17.77 -3.43
N ALA A 369 -12.50 -17.31 -4.67
CA ALA A 369 -13.53 -17.25 -5.70
C ALA A 369 -13.02 -17.83 -7.04
N PRO A 370 -12.96 -19.17 -7.18
CA PRO A 370 -12.41 -19.84 -8.37
C PRO A 370 -13.07 -19.42 -9.68
N THR A 371 -14.39 -19.14 -9.65
CA THR A 371 -15.16 -18.66 -10.82
C THR A 371 -14.72 -17.29 -11.33
N ARG A 372 -14.05 -16.48 -10.49
CA ARG A 372 -13.55 -15.14 -10.81
C ARG A 372 -12.07 -15.12 -11.18
N ARG A 373 -11.35 -16.25 -11.12
CA ARG A 373 -9.91 -16.32 -11.41
C ARG A 373 -9.55 -15.76 -12.80
N LYS A 374 -10.37 -16.03 -13.82
CA LYS A 374 -10.19 -15.48 -15.18
C LYS A 374 -10.30 -13.95 -15.19
N GLN A 375 -11.24 -13.40 -14.43
CA GLN A 375 -11.45 -11.96 -14.32
C GLN A 375 -10.26 -11.27 -13.64
N ILE A 376 -9.68 -11.87 -12.59
CA ILE A 376 -8.46 -11.36 -11.95
C ILE A 376 -7.32 -11.26 -12.98
N ALA A 377 -7.10 -12.31 -13.78
CA ALA A 377 -6.04 -12.30 -14.79
C ALA A 377 -6.27 -11.22 -15.87
N GLN A 378 -7.52 -11.03 -16.32
CA GLN A 378 -7.87 -10.04 -17.34
C GLN A 378 -7.77 -8.59 -16.83
N LEU A 379 -8.12 -8.36 -15.56
CA LEU A 379 -8.15 -7.03 -14.96
C LEU A 379 -6.86 -6.67 -14.20
N GLY A 380 -5.94 -7.62 -13.99
CA GLY A 380 -4.77 -7.44 -13.13
C GLY A 380 -3.93 -6.21 -13.48
N ILE A 381 -3.58 -6.03 -14.75
CA ILE A 381 -2.81 -4.84 -15.19
C ILE A 381 -3.61 -3.55 -14.97
N LYS A 382 -4.92 -3.58 -15.25
CA LYS A 382 -5.80 -2.42 -15.01
C LYS A 382 -5.88 -2.08 -13.51
N ALA A 383 -5.89 -3.10 -12.64
CA ALA A 383 -5.90 -2.95 -11.20
C ALA A 383 -4.57 -2.40 -10.65
N VAL A 384 -3.42 -2.84 -11.21
CA VAL A 384 -2.10 -2.29 -10.85
C VAL A 384 -2.01 -0.82 -11.22
N ILE A 385 -2.47 -0.44 -12.41
CA ILE A 385 -2.51 0.97 -12.84
C ILE A 385 -3.43 1.77 -11.91
N ALA A 386 -4.62 1.25 -11.60
CA ALA A 386 -5.55 1.90 -10.69
C ALA A 386 -4.99 2.08 -9.27
N GLY A 387 -4.36 1.05 -8.70
CA GLY A 387 -3.72 1.15 -7.38
C GLY A 387 -2.56 2.15 -7.37
N THR A 388 -1.78 2.19 -8.46
CA THR A 388 -0.70 3.17 -8.65
C THR A 388 -1.25 4.60 -8.72
N LEU A 389 -2.31 4.82 -9.49
CA LEU A 389 -2.97 6.13 -9.57
C LEU A 389 -3.56 6.53 -8.21
N ALA A 390 -4.05 5.59 -7.40
CA ALA A 390 -4.49 5.89 -6.05
C ALA A 390 -3.33 6.28 -5.11
N ASN A 391 -2.18 5.60 -5.20
CA ASN A 391 -0.95 6.02 -4.49
C ASN A 391 -0.46 7.40 -4.94
N PHE A 392 -0.50 7.68 -6.25
CA PHE A 392 -0.15 8.99 -6.81
C PHE A 392 -1.12 10.09 -6.40
N LEU A 393 -2.42 9.79 -6.30
CA LEU A 393 -3.40 10.72 -5.77
C LEU A 393 -3.09 11.05 -4.30
N ASN A 394 -2.77 10.04 -3.48
CA ASN A 394 -2.34 10.25 -2.10
C ASN A 394 -1.07 11.12 -2.02
N ALA A 395 -0.09 10.86 -2.87
CA ALA A 395 1.16 11.61 -2.94
C ALA A 395 0.97 13.08 -3.37
N ALA A 396 0.15 13.33 -4.40
CA ALA A 396 -0.18 14.68 -4.84
C ALA A 396 -0.92 15.48 -3.76
N VAL A 397 -1.86 14.84 -3.06
CA VAL A 397 -2.58 15.45 -1.93
C VAL A 397 -1.62 15.74 -0.76
N ALA A 398 -0.73 14.81 -0.40
CA ALA A 398 0.24 15.02 0.66
C ALA A 398 1.25 16.14 0.32
N GLY A 399 1.81 16.12 -0.90
CA GLY A 399 2.75 17.13 -1.38
C GLY A 399 2.15 18.54 -1.46
N MET A 400 0.82 18.64 -1.60
CA MET A 400 0.08 19.91 -1.55
C MET A 400 0.01 20.50 -0.14
N MET A 401 -0.01 19.66 0.91
CA MET A 401 -0.06 20.08 2.32
C MET A 401 1.32 20.52 2.85
N PHE A 402 2.38 20.27 2.07
CA PHE A 402 3.74 20.72 2.35
C PHE A 402 3.89 22.20 1.93
N LEU A 403 3.56 23.10 2.86
CA LEU A 403 3.58 24.56 2.70
C LEU A 403 4.63 25.22 3.58
#